data_AF-A0A9R1PBH6-F1
#
_entry.id   AF-A0A9R1PBH6-F1
#
_cell.length_a   1.000
_cell.length_b   1.000
_cell.length_c   1.000
_cell.angle_alpha   90.00
_cell.angle_beta   90.00
_cell.angle_gamma   90.00
#
_symmetry.space_group_name_H-M   'P 1'
#
loop_
_entity.id
_entity.type
_entity.pdbx_description
1 polymer ?
#
loop_
_entity_poly.entity_id
_entity_poly.type
_entity_poly.pdbx_seq_one_letter_code
_entity_poly.pdbx_strand_id
1 'polypeptide(L)'
;MSTASSESSPAAYDRTAELHALDATYAGVRGLVASGVTHVPRIFRVPDQHHESRQDATVPAGQEPAAIPIIDLGCGDHEAVVAAVRRAAAEWGFFKVTGHGVPEDTMAMAMDAVRAFHEADGGEGSDKARLYSRELARAVKYHCNFDLYQSPVANWRDTLYLRMAPTPPDAGDLPDNCRNALFDYAHQVKSLGNTLFELLSEALGLKPSHLTDIECNQGQVLLCHYYPPCPQPELAIGTSRHSDGGFLTILLQDEIGGLQIFIEDQWVDVAPTPGAFIVNIGDLLQVFKSC
;
A
#
# COMPACT_ATOMS: atom_id res chain seq x y z
N MET A 1 -56.23 31.76 8.32
CA MET A 1 -55.59 30.83 7.38
C MET A 1 -54.13 30.77 7.75
N SER A 2 -53.71 29.71 8.44
CA SER A 2 -52.32 29.50 8.86
C SER A 2 -51.63 28.71 7.75
N THR A 3 -50.67 29.33 7.06
CA THR A 3 -49.81 28.66 6.08
C THR A 3 -48.65 28.04 6.85
N ALA A 4 -48.78 26.75 7.16
CA ALA A 4 -47.63 25.93 7.58
C ALA A 4 -46.74 25.72 6.35
N SER A 5 -45.59 26.38 6.33
CA SER A 5 -44.49 26.08 5.42
C SER A 5 -43.96 24.69 5.76
N SER A 6 -44.09 23.74 4.85
CA SER A 6 -43.50 22.41 4.94
C SER A 6 -41.99 22.52 4.95
N GLU A 7 -41.36 22.31 6.11
CA GLU A 7 -39.93 22.03 6.18
C GLU A 7 -39.66 20.73 5.41
N SER A 8 -38.96 20.83 4.28
CA SER A 8 -38.46 19.66 3.57
C SER A 8 -37.42 18.97 4.47
N SER A 9 -37.75 17.78 4.98
CA SER A 9 -36.77 16.92 5.62
C SER A 9 -35.55 16.76 4.71
N PRO A 10 -34.31 16.94 5.20
CA PRO A 10 -33.13 16.64 4.39
C PRO A 10 -33.25 15.19 3.91
N ALA A 11 -33.08 14.97 2.60
CA ALA A 11 -33.14 13.64 2.02
C ALA A 11 -32.20 12.70 2.79
N ALA A 12 -32.70 11.52 3.17
CA ALA A 12 -31.90 10.51 3.84
C ALA A 12 -30.67 10.19 2.97
N TYR A 13 -29.50 10.14 3.60
CA TYR A 13 -28.25 9.85 2.91
C TYR A 13 -28.27 8.43 2.34
N ASP A 14 -28.13 8.33 1.01
CA ASP A 14 -28.03 7.06 0.31
C ASP A 14 -26.56 6.76 -0.03
N ARG A 15 -25.92 5.99 0.87
CA ARG A 15 -24.54 5.53 0.69
C ARG A 15 -24.38 4.68 -0.56
N THR A 16 -25.36 3.84 -0.88
CA THR A 16 -25.30 2.90 -2.01
C THR A 16 -25.28 3.67 -3.33
N ALA A 17 -26.12 4.70 -3.45
CA ALA A 17 -26.10 5.60 -4.60
C ALA A 17 -24.75 6.31 -4.75
N GLU A 18 -24.14 6.80 -3.66
CA GLU A 18 -22.83 7.47 -3.70
C GLU A 18 -21.70 6.51 -4.13
N LEU A 19 -21.69 5.27 -3.64
CA LEU A 19 -20.75 4.24 -4.08
C LEU A 19 -20.89 3.95 -5.57
N HIS A 20 -22.11 3.71 -6.06
CA HIS A 20 -22.35 3.45 -7.48
C HIS A 20 -21.99 4.64 -8.36
N ALA A 21 -22.24 5.86 -7.90
CA ALA A 21 -21.87 7.07 -8.63
C ALA A 21 -20.35 7.18 -8.81
N LEU A 22 -19.57 6.93 -7.76
CA LEU A 22 -18.11 6.85 -7.85
C LEU A 22 -17.68 5.74 -8.82
N ASP A 23 -18.27 4.56 -8.68
CA ASP A 23 -17.86 3.38 -9.44
C ASP A 23 -18.11 3.52 -10.94
N ALA A 24 -19.22 4.16 -11.30
CA ALA A 24 -19.59 4.44 -12.69
C ALA A 24 -18.65 5.42 -13.39
N THR A 25 -17.80 6.15 -12.65
CA THR A 25 -16.83 7.08 -13.26
C THR A 25 -15.67 6.37 -13.93
N TYR A 26 -15.33 5.14 -13.50
CA TYR A 26 -14.10 4.44 -13.87
C TYR A 26 -12.80 5.24 -13.67
N ALA A 27 -12.85 6.34 -12.92
CA ALA A 27 -11.76 7.31 -12.78
C ALA A 27 -11.19 7.37 -11.35
N GLY A 28 -11.82 6.66 -10.42
CA GLY A 28 -11.34 6.54 -9.04
C GLY A 28 -11.35 7.87 -8.27
N VAL A 29 -10.60 7.90 -7.17
CA VAL A 29 -10.43 9.08 -6.32
C VAL A 29 -9.70 10.18 -7.07
N ARG A 30 -8.73 9.85 -7.93
CA ARG A 30 -8.04 10.85 -8.75
C ARG A 30 -9.00 11.59 -9.67
N GLY A 31 -9.99 10.90 -10.24
CA GLY A 31 -11.07 11.49 -11.03
C GLY A 31 -11.94 12.46 -10.23
N LEU A 32 -12.26 12.12 -8.97
CA LEU A 32 -12.94 13.05 -8.06
C LEU A 32 -12.12 14.31 -7.79
N VAL A 33 -10.80 14.18 -7.61
CA VAL A 33 -9.92 15.34 -7.44
C VAL A 33 -9.87 16.18 -8.73
N ALA A 34 -9.84 15.54 -9.91
CA ALA A 34 -9.85 16.23 -11.20
C ALA A 34 -11.13 17.05 -11.43
N SER A 35 -12.27 16.60 -10.89
CA SER A 35 -13.55 17.32 -11.01
C SER A 35 -13.67 18.54 -10.09
N GLY A 36 -12.64 18.82 -9.28
CA GLY A 36 -12.59 19.99 -8.40
C GLY A 36 -13.33 19.81 -7.08
N VAL A 37 -13.39 18.58 -6.55
CA VAL A 37 -14.02 18.31 -5.27
C VAL A 37 -13.38 19.14 -4.14
N THR A 38 -14.21 19.87 -3.40
CA THR A 38 -13.76 20.72 -2.27
C THR A 38 -14.06 20.13 -0.91
N HIS A 39 -14.89 19.09 -0.85
CA HIS A 39 -15.30 18.43 0.38
C HIS A 39 -15.22 16.92 0.22
N VAL A 40 -14.72 16.21 1.23
CA VAL A 40 -14.63 14.74 1.19
C VAL A 40 -16.05 14.14 1.17
N PRO A 41 -16.42 13.34 0.14
CA PRO A 41 -17.71 12.65 0.06
C PRO A 41 -17.92 11.70 1.25
N ARG A 42 -19.17 11.44 1.63
CA ARG A 42 -19.48 10.79 2.92
C ARG A 42 -18.98 9.35 2.97
N ILE A 43 -18.96 8.63 1.84
CA ILE A 43 -18.36 7.30 1.72
C ILE A 43 -16.89 7.21 2.15
N PHE A 44 -16.12 8.31 2.12
CA PHE A 44 -14.70 8.35 2.52
C PHE A 44 -14.49 8.86 3.95
N ARG A 45 -15.54 9.33 4.63
CA ARG A 45 -15.41 9.93 5.96
C ARG A 45 -15.24 8.85 7.02
N VAL A 46 -14.12 8.89 7.72
CA VAL A 46 -13.86 8.04 8.88
C VAL A 46 -14.78 8.50 10.03
N PRO A 47 -15.58 7.61 10.65
CA PRO A 47 -16.42 7.98 11.78
C PRO A 47 -15.59 8.48 12.98
N ASP A 48 -16.12 9.42 13.77
CA ASP A 48 -15.49 9.97 15.00
C ASP A 48 -15.02 8.88 15.98
N GLN A 49 -15.66 7.71 16.01
CA GLN A 49 -15.26 6.58 16.86
C GLN A 49 -14.07 5.78 16.32
N HIS A 50 -13.72 5.95 15.04
CA HIS A 50 -12.51 5.39 14.42
C HIS A 50 -11.38 6.41 14.36
N HIS A 51 -11.63 7.66 14.79
CA HIS A 51 -10.61 8.55 15.32
C HIS A 51 -10.18 8.08 16.72
N GLU A 52 -9.91 6.78 16.90
CA GLU A 52 -9.15 6.30 18.05
C GLU A 52 -7.73 6.82 17.88
N SER A 53 -7.56 8.07 18.29
CA SER A 53 -6.31 8.80 18.33
C SER A 53 -5.55 8.80 17.00
N ARG A 54 -5.90 9.77 16.14
CA ARG A 54 -4.87 10.79 15.85
C ARG A 54 -4.50 11.41 17.19
N GLN A 55 -3.76 10.68 18.03
CA GLN A 55 -2.86 11.34 18.93
C GLN A 55 -1.97 12.04 17.93
N ASP A 56 -2.10 13.37 17.85
CA ASP A 56 -0.92 14.17 17.66
C ASP A 56 0.10 13.48 18.57
N ALA A 57 1.03 12.74 17.98
CA ALA A 57 2.22 12.37 18.67
C ALA A 57 2.90 13.72 18.89
N THR A 58 2.45 14.46 19.92
CA THR A 58 3.33 15.29 20.70
C THR A 58 4.29 14.29 21.30
N VAL A 59 5.24 13.86 20.48
CA VAL A 59 6.48 13.29 20.96
C VAL A 59 6.93 14.30 22.01
N PRO A 60 7.02 13.91 23.30
CA PRO A 60 7.48 14.81 24.33
C PRO A 60 8.75 15.48 23.82
N ALA A 61 8.82 16.81 23.86
CA ALA A 61 9.94 17.56 23.31
C ALA A 61 11.26 16.96 23.84
N GLY A 62 11.99 16.24 22.99
CA GLY A 62 13.22 15.52 23.35
C GLY A 62 13.22 13.99 23.16
N GLN A 63 12.11 13.35 22.77
CA GLN A 63 12.13 11.97 22.25
C GLN A 63 12.28 12.00 20.72
N GLU A 64 13.20 11.22 20.17
CA GLU A 64 13.21 10.97 18.72
C GLU A 64 12.07 10.00 18.40
N PRO A 65 11.31 10.20 17.30
CA PRO A 65 10.34 9.21 16.86
C PRO A 65 11.03 7.85 16.75
N ALA A 66 10.38 6.80 17.25
CA ALA A 66 10.89 5.44 17.24
C ALA A 66 11.25 5.03 15.81
N ALA A 67 12.53 5.13 15.46
CA ALA A 67 13.00 4.85 14.12
C ALA A 67 13.09 3.34 13.94
N ILE A 68 12.27 2.79 13.04
CA ILE A 68 12.39 1.38 12.67
C ILE A 68 13.85 1.06 12.24
N PRO A 69 14.37 -0.13 12.56
CA PRO A 69 15.76 -0.48 12.27
C PRO A 69 16.10 -0.34 10.79
N ILE A 70 17.29 0.18 10.48
CA ILE A 70 17.84 0.22 9.12
C ILE A 70 18.92 -0.85 9.02
N ILE A 71 18.82 -1.71 8.00
CA ILE A 71 19.71 -2.85 7.78
C ILE A 71 20.37 -2.69 6.42
N ASP A 72 21.69 -2.50 6.42
CA ASP A 72 22.48 -2.48 5.19
C ASP A 72 22.81 -3.91 4.74
N LEU A 73 22.18 -4.36 3.65
CA LEU A 73 22.40 -5.68 3.07
C LEU A 73 23.75 -5.76 2.33
N GLY A 74 24.35 -4.61 1.99
CA GLY A 74 25.61 -4.51 1.26
C GLY A 74 26.87 -4.45 2.13
N CYS A 75 26.73 -4.52 3.46
CA CYS A 75 27.84 -4.26 4.39
C CYS A 75 28.94 -5.34 4.41
N GLY A 76 28.67 -6.51 3.82
CA GLY A 76 29.62 -7.63 3.73
C GLY A 76 29.71 -8.54 4.96
N ASP A 77 28.96 -8.25 6.03
CA ASP A 77 28.88 -9.07 7.25
C ASP A 77 27.51 -9.80 7.34
N HIS A 78 27.45 -10.99 6.76
CA HIS A 78 26.22 -11.79 6.67
C HIS A 78 25.64 -12.15 8.05
N GLU A 79 26.48 -12.54 9.01
CA GLU A 79 26.01 -12.92 10.35
C GLU A 79 25.39 -11.73 11.08
N ALA A 80 26.00 -10.54 10.96
CA ALA A 80 25.44 -9.31 11.50
C ALA A 80 24.09 -8.95 10.86
N VAL A 81 23.96 -9.12 9.54
CA VAL A 81 22.70 -8.89 8.81
C VAL A 81 21.60 -9.84 9.29
N VAL A 82 21.87 -11.16 9.38
CA VAL A 82 20.89 -12.13 9.90
C VAL A 82 20.46 -11.79 11.32
N ALA A 83 21.41 -11.42 12.19
CA ALA A 83 21.11 -11.03 13.57
C ALA A 83 20.25 -9.75 13.64
N ALA A 84 20.51 -8.78 12.76
CA ALA A 84 19.71 -7.55 12.66
C ALA A 84 18.29 -7.82 12.16
N VAL A 85 18.14 -8.65 11.11
CA VAL A 85 16.84 -9.07 10.57
C VAL A 85 16.03 -9.80 11.64
N ARG A 86 16.66 -10.73 12.38
CA ARG A 86 16.02 -11.46 13.50
C ARG A 86 15.45 -10.50 14.54
N ARG A 87 16.26 -9.55 15.02
CA ARG A 87 15.83 -8.57 16.04
C ARG A 87 14.70 -7.69 15.51
N ALA A 88 14.86 -7.13 14.32
CA ALA A 88 13.87 -6.21 13.76
C ALA A 88 12.51 -6.91 13.49
N ALA A 89 12.54 -8.12 12.93
CA ALA A 89 11.32 -8.90 12.71
C ALA A 89 10.62 -9.32 14.01
N ALA A 90 11.37 -9.55 15.09
CA ALA A 90 10.83 -9.95 16.38
C ALA A 90 10.25 -8.77 17.17
N GLU A 91 10.98 -7.66 17.25
CA GLU A 91 10.64 -6.51 18.09
C GLU A 91 9.69 -5.52 17.38
N TRP A 92 9.87 -5.32 16.08
CA TRP A 92 9.15 -4.29 15.31
C TRP A 92 8.17 -4.89 14.30
N GLY A 93 8.51 -6.03 13.72
CA GLY A 93 7.82 -6.55 12.53
C GLY A 93 8.03 -5.70 11.26
N PHE A 94 8.84 -4.64 11.36
CA PHE A 94 9.18 -3.68 10.33
C PHE A 94 10.68 -3.34 10.38
N PHE A 95 11.29 -3.12 9.22
CA PHE A 95 12.64 -2.57 9.10
C PHE A 95 12.83 -1.93 7.72
N LYS A 96 13.84 -1.08 7.59
CA LYS A 96 14.30 -0.57 6.29
C LYS A 96 15.51 -1.36 5.83
N VAL A 97 15.65 -1.52 4.52
CA VAL A 97 16.84 -2.11 3.92
C VAL A 97 17.52 -1.12 2.98
N THR A 98 18.84 -1.05 3.06
CA THR A 98 19.72 -0.35 2.11
C THR A 98 20.74 -1.34 1.53
N GLY A 99 21.53 -0.93 0.53
CA GLY A 99 22.52 -1.83 -0.08
C GLY A 99 21.91 -3.08 -0.72
N HIS A 100 20.62 -3.03 -1.06
CA HIS A 100 19.79 -4.17 -1.48
C HIS A 100 19.98 -4.59 -2.94
N GLY A 101 20.85 -3.92 -3.70
CA GLY A 101 21.20 -4.29 -5.08
C GLY A 101 20.19 -3.89 -6.16
N VAL A 102 18.94 -3.57 -5.83
CA VAL A 102 17.98 -2.97 -6.79
C VAL A 102 18.50 -1.59 -7.26
N PRO A 103 18.66 -1.35 -8.57
CA PRO A 103 19.15 -0.06 -9.08
C PRO A 103 18.19 1.10 -8.78
N GLU A 104 18.75 2.25 -8.39
CA GLU A 104 17.98 3.48 -8.10
C GLU A 104 17.14 3.92 -9.32
N ASP A 105 17.72 3.86 -10.52
CA ASP A 105 17.01 4.19 -11.76
C ASP A 105 15.78 3.29 -11.97
N THR A 106 15.86 1.99 -11.65
CA THR A 106 14.70 1.09 -11.75
C THR A 106 13.60 1.48 -10.76
N MET A 107 13.95 1.86 -9.53
CA MET A 107 12.99 2.34 -8.54
C MET A 107 12.33 3.66 -8.98
N ALA A 108 13.13 4.61 -9.45
CA ALA A 108 12.64 5.89 -9.95
C ALA A 108 11.71 5.73 -11.16
N MET A 109 12.12 4.94 -12.16
CA MET A 109 11.30 4.64 -13.33
C MET A 109 9.98 3.95 -12.98
N ALA A 110 9.98 3.05 -11.99
CA ALA A 110 8.76 2.42 -11.51
C ALA A 110 7.81 3.44 -10.87
N MET A 111 8.32 4.33 -10.01
CA MET A 111 7.52 5.39 -9.39
C MET A 111 6.93 6.35 -10.41
N ASP A 112 7.74 6.77 -11.40
CA ASP A 112 7.28 7.64 -12.48
C ASP A 112 6.25 6.93 -13.36
N ALA A 113 6.41 5.64 -13.65
CA ALA A 113 5.44 4.83 -14.39
C ALA A 113 4.10 4.71 -13.66
N VAL A 114 4.13 4.45 -12.34
CA VAL A 114 2.92 4.42 -11.50
C VAL A 114 2.24 5.79 -11.50
N ARG A 115 3.01 6.87 -11.30
CA ARG A 115 2.49 8.25 -11.32
C ARG A 115 1.87 8.56 -12.68
N ALA A 116 2.56 8.28 -13.79
CA ALA A 116 2.08 8.55 -15.14
C ALA A 116 0.78 7.76 -15.45
N PHE A 117 0.69 6.50 -15.03
CA PHE A 117 -0.56 5.75 -15.15
C PHE A 117 -1.70 6.42 -14.39
N HIS A 118 -1.48 6.80 -13.12
CA HIS A 118 -2.52 7.40 -12.28
C HIS A 118 -2.84 8.86 -12.65
N GLU A 119 -1.94 9.58 -13.30
CA GLU A 119 -2.19 10.96 -13.76
C GLU A 119 -2.81 11.03 -15.16
N ALA A 120 -2.74 9.97 -15.95
CA ALA A 120 -3.44 9.87 -17.23
C ALA A 120 -4.97 9.99 -17.05
N ASP A 121 -5.66 10.42 -18.10
CA ASP A 121 -7.12 10.57 -18.08
C ASP A 121 -7.81 9.24 -17.75
N GLY A 122 -8.80 9.32 -16.85
CA GLY A 122 -9.70 8.23 -16.54
C GLY A 122 -11.04 8.37 -17.27
N GLY A 123 -11.98 7.50 -16.95
CA GLY A 123 -13.32 7.54 -17.53
C GLY A 123 -13.46 6.71 -18.81
N GLU A 124 -14.66 6.71 -19.37
CA GLU A 124 -15.03 5.88 -20.52
C GLU A 124 -14.04 6.05 -21.69
N GLY A 125 -13.61 4.92 -22.27
CA GLY A 125 -12.64 4.90 -23.37
C GLY A 125 -11.16 4.98 -22.95
N SER A 126 -10.85 5.20 -21.68
CA SER A 126 -9.46 5.19 -21.16
C SER A 126 -8.94 3.79 -20.85
N ASP A 127 -7.61 3.66 -20.75
CA ASP A 127 -6.97 2.44 -20.23
C ASP A 127 -7.40 2.12 -18.80
N LYS A 128 -7.60 3.14 -17.95
CA LYS A 128 -8.11 2.94 -16.59
C LYS A 128 -9.49 2.30 -16.59
N ALA A 129 -10.40 2.76 -17.46
CA ALA A 129 -11.73 2.16 -17.60
C ALA A 129 -11.66 0.72 -18.14
N ARG A 130 -10.80 0.45 -19.12
CA ARG A 130 -10.55 -0.92 -19.62
C ARG A 130 -10.09 -1.86 -18.50
N LEU A 131 -9.26 -1.37 -17.59
CA LEU A 131 -8.72 -2.11 -16.46
C LEU A 131 -9.62 -2.10 -15.21
N TYR A 132 -10.67 -1.28 -15.20
CA TYR A 132 -11.46 -1.04 -14.00
C TYR A 132 -12.21 -2.30 -13.59
N SER A 133 -11.83 -2.91 -12.46
CA SER A 133 -12.40 -4.19 -12.03
C SER A 133 -12.06 -4.51 -10.58
N ARG A 134 -12.95 -5.26 -9.92
CA ARG A 134 -12.72 -5.88 -8.60
C ARG A 134 -12.68 -7.40 -8.65
N GLU A 135 -12.67 -7.99 -9.85
CA GLU A 135 -12.62 -9.43 -10.00
C GLU A 135 -11.29 -9.98 -9.48
N LEU A 136 -11.36 -11.01 -8.62
CA LEU A 136 -10.18 -11.58 -7.98
C LEU A 136 -9.24 -12.27 -8.98
N ALA A 137 -9.81 -12.96 -9.98
CA ALA A 137 -9.05 -13.75 -10.94
C ALA A 137 -8.20 -12.89 -11.90
N ARG A 138 -8.62 -11.64 -12.17
CA ARG A 138 -7.97 -10.76 -13.14
C ARG A 138 -6.57 -10.36 -12.68
N ALA A 139 -5.57 -10.60 -13.53
CA ALA A 139 -4.16 -10.39 -13.22
C ALA A 139 -3.78 -8.90 -13.15
N VAL A 140 -4.34 -8.09 -14.05
CA VAL A 140 -4.14 -6.63 -14.12
C VAL A 140 -5.49 -5.94 -13.98
N LYS A 141 -5.62 -5.08 -12.98
CA LYS A 141 -6.86 -4.35 -12.71
C LYS A 141 -6.58 -3.03 -12.02
N TYR A 142 -7.47 -2.08 -12.23
CA TYR A 142 -7.46 -0.77 -11.59
C TYR A 142 -8.74 -0.61 -10.77
N HIS A 143 -8.64 -0.02 -9.58
CA HIS A 143 -9.79 0.30 -8.72
C HIS A 143 -9.41 1.32 -7.65
N CYS A 144 -10.39 2.07 -7.12
CA CYS A 144 -10.17 2.89 -5.92
C CYS A 144 -10.01 2.02 -4.65
N ASN A 145 -10.94 1.08 -4.46
CA ASN A 145 -11.02 0.20 -3.30
C ASN A 145 -11.44 -1.20 -3.77
N PHE A 146 -10.70 -2.24 -3.41
CA PHE A 146 -11.02 -3.62 -3.80
C PHE A 146 -12.29 -4.13 -3.09
N ASP A 147 -12.59 -3.57 -1.91
CA ASP A 147 -13.67 -3.91 -0.99
C ASP A 147 -14.74 -2.79 -0.90
N LEU A 148 -14.85 -1.93 -1.92
CA LEU A 148 -15.69 -0.72 -1.93
C LEU A 148 -17.13 -0.94 -1.39
N TYR A 149 -17.74 -2.06 -1.75
CA TYR A 149 -19.13 -2.39 -1.38
C TYR A 149 -19.26 -3.13 -0.04
N GLN A 150 -18.15 -3.54 0.56
CA GLN A 150 -18.10 -4.31 1.81
C GLN A 150 -17.61 -3.46 2.98
N SER A 151 -16.60 -2.62 2.74
CA SER A 151 -16.03 -1.77 3.78
C SER A 151 -17.05 -0.71 4.23
N PRO A 152 -17.12 -0.38 5.54
CA PRO A 152 -17.92 0.72 6.04
C PRO A 152 -17.42 2.09 5.55
N VAL A 153 -16.12 2.22 5.29
CA VAL A 153 -15.44 3.45 4.87
C VAL A 153 -14.54 3.15 3.67
N ALA A 154 -14.69 3.91 2.59
CA ALA A 154 -13.79 3.85 1.45
C ALA A 154 -12.49 4.59 1.76
N ASN A 155 -11.37 4.05 1.28
CA ASN A 155 -10.07 4.70 1.40
C ASN A 155 -9.89 5.77 0.32
N TRP A 156 -9.22 6.87 0.67
CA TRP A 156 -8.83 7.94 -0.25
C TRP A 156 -7.58 7.55 -1.04
N ARG A 157 -7.72 6.53 -1.90
CA ARG A 157 -6.65 6.04 -2.77
C ARG A 157 -7.20 5.44 -4.05
N ASP A 158 -6.31 5.32 -5.03
CA ASP A 158 -6.45 4.46 -6.19
C ASP A 158 -5.36 3.40 -6.22
N THR A 159 -5.61 2.29 -6.90
CA THR A 159 -4.66 1.18 -6.98
C THR A 159 -4.68 0.57 -8.38
N LEU A 160 -3.50 0.48 -8.98
CA LEU A 160 -3.23 -0.45 -10.07
C LEU A 160 -2.65 -1.73 -9.45
N TYR A 161 -3.34 -2.84 -9.65
CA TYR A 161 -3.00 -4.16 -9.15
C TYR A 161 -2.38 -4.99 -10.27
N LEU A 162 -1.26 -5.65 -9.98
CA LEU A 162 -0.60 -6.57 -10.89
C LEU A 162 -0.20 -7.87 -10.18
N ARG A 163 -0.75 -9.01 -10.61
CA ARG A 163 -0.24 -10.33 -10.20
C ARG A 163 0.92 -10.72 -11.12
N MET A 164 2.14 -10.66 -10.61
CA MET A 164 3.37 -10.94 -11.36
C MET A 164 3.80 -12.42 -11.29
N ALA A 165 3.38 -13.14 -10.27
CA ALA A 165 3.63 -14.57 -10.12
C ALA A 165 2.44 -15.27 -9.43
N PRO A 166 2.22 -16.58 -9.64
CA PRO A 166 3.05 -17.51 -10.42
C PRO A 166 2.89 -17.37 -11.94
N THR A 167 1.81 -16.72 -12.40
CA THR A 167 1.56 -16.45 -13.82
C THR A 167 1.53 -14.94 -14.04
N PRO A 168 2.60 -14.35 -14.61
CA PRO A 168 2.62 -12.93 -14.96
C PRO A 168 1.56 -12.62 -16.02
N PRO A 169 1.10 -11.37 -16.12
CA PRO A 169 0.17 -10.96 -17.17
C PRO A 169 0.88 -10.87 -18.52
N ASP A 170 0.10 -10.91 -19.60
CA ASP A 170 0.64 -10.67 -20.93
C ASP A 170 1.05 -9.20 -21.05
N ALA A 171 2.07 -8.91 -21.87
CA ALA A 171 2.53 -7.54 -22.10
C ALA A 171 1.35 -6.62 -22.47
N GLY A 172 0.50 -7.03 -23.41
CA GLY A 172 -0.65 -6.26 -23.88
C GLY A 172 -1.71 -5.92 -22.82
N ASP A 173 -1.68 -6.56 -21.64
CA ASP A 173 -2.63 -6.26 -20.57
C ASP A 173 -2.33 -4.90 -19.92
N LEU A 174 -1.04 -4.52 -19.83
CA LEU A 174 -0.59 -3.27 -19.23
C LEU A 174 -0.51 -2.15 -20.28
N PRO A 175 -0.88 -0.91 -19.93
CA PRO A 175 -0.63 0.27 -20.76
C PRO A 175 0.85 0.46 -21.08
N ASP A 176 1.14 0.92 -22.30
CA ASP A 176 2.52 1.05 -22.79
C ASP A 176 3.38 2.00 -21.93
N ASN A 177 2.75 3.03 -21.35
CA ASN A 177 3.44 4.05 -20.55
C ASN A 177 3.97 3.54 -19.20
N CYS A 178 3.49 2.41 -18.69
CA CYS A 178 3.96 1.85 -17.42
C CYS A 178 4.50 0.42 -17.52
N ARG A 179 4.22 -0.29 -18.63
CA ARG A 179 4.49 -1.73 -18.79
C ARG A 179 5.92 -2.15 -18.46
N ASN A 180 6.89 -1.62 -19.20
CA ASN A 180 8.28 -2.10 -19.13
C ASN A 180 8.89 -1.79 -17.75
N ALA A 181 8.70 -0.57 -17.26
CA ALA A 181 9.21 -0.16 -15.95
C ALA A 181 8.65 -1.03 -14.82
N LEU A 182 7.35 -1.37 -14.84
CA LEU A 182 6.75 -2.22 -13.81
C LEU A 182 7.21 -3.68 -13.91
N PHE A 183 7.43 -4.21 -15.12
CA PHE A 183 7.99 -5.56 -15.30
C PHE A 183 9.44 -5.65 -14.84
N ASP A 184 10.28 -4.68 -15.21
CA ASP A 184 11.67 -4.62 -14.78
C ASP A 184 11.77 -4.49 -13.26
N TYR A 185 10.96 -3.60 -12.67
CA TYR A 185 10.86 -3.45 -11.22
C TYR A 185 10.40 -4.72 -10.51
N ALA A 186 9.35 -5.38 -11.01
CA ALA A 186 8.88 -6.65 -10.44
C ALA A 186 9.99 -7.71 -10.42
N HIS A 187 10.77 -7.81 -11.50
CA HIS A 187 11.89 -8.74 -11.58
C HIS A 187 12.97 -8.43 -10.54
N GLN A 188 13.40 -7.17 -10.41
CA GLN A 188 14.40 -6.77 -9.43
C GLN A 188 13.94 -7.02 -7.99
N VAL A 189 12.69 -6.63 -7.68
CA VAL A 189 12.11 -6.82 -6.34
C VAL A 189 11.85 -8.30 -6.04
N LYS A 190 11.61 -9.14 -7.06
CA LYS A 190 11.50 -10.59 -6.87
C LYS A 190 12.81 -11.18 -6.36
N SER A 191 13.94 -10.78 -6.95
CA SER A 191 15.27 -11.18 -6.51
C SER A 191 15.55 -10.72 -5.08
N LEU A 192 15.25 -9.45 -4.75
CA LEU A 192 15.36 -8.96 -3.37
C LEU A 192 14.48 -9.75 -2.41
N GLY A 193 13.24 -10.06 -2.80
CA GLY A 193 12.34 -10.89 -2.00
C GLY A 193 12.94 -12.26 -1.69
N ASN A 194 13.55 -12.93 -2.67
CA ASN A 194 14.23 -14.21 -2.45
C ASN A 194 15.36 -14.09 -1.42
N THR A 195 16.21 -13.06 -1.53
CA THR A 195 17.28 -12.79 -0.55
C THR A 195 16.70 -12.56 0.84
N LEU A 196 15.60 -11.80 0.97
CA LEU A 196 14.96 -11.56 2.26
C LEU A 196 14.36 -12.85 2.84
N PHE A 197 13.78 -13.73 2.03
CA PHE A 197 13.30 -15.05 2.49
C PHE A 197 14.44 -15.94 3.00
N GLU A 198 15.62 -15.88 2.38
CA GLU A 198 16.81 -16.61 2.85
C GLU A 198 17.27 -16.09 4.22
N LEU A 199 17.42 -14.77 4.35
CA LEU A 199 17.78 -14.11 5.61
C LEU A 199 16.76 -14.40 6.71
N LEU A 200 15.47 -14.40 6.40
CA LEU A 200 14.40 -14.73 7.35
C LEU A 200 14.44 -16.20 7.77
N SER A 201 14.78 -17.11 6.86
CA SER A 201 14.96 -18.53 7.20
C SER A 201 16.10 -18.71 8.19
N GLU A 202 17.25 -18.07 7.96
CA GLU A 202 18.39 -18.11 8.89
C GLU A 202 18.08 -17.39 10.21
N ALA A 203 17.32 -16.29 10.16
CA ALA A 203 16.82 -15.60 11.33
C ALA A 203 15.92 -16.51 12.19
N LEU A 204 15.24 -17.49 11.61
CA LEU A 204 14.49 -18.52 12.32
C LEU A 204 15.35 -19.71 12.80
N GLY A 205 16.66 -19.69 12.52
CA GLY A 205 17.56 -20.80 12.84
C GLY A 205 17.43 -21.99 11.88
N LEU A 206 16.85 -21.76 10.71
CA LEU A 206 16.62 -22.77 9.67
C LEU A 206 17.71 -22.66 8.60
N LYS A 207 17.71 -23.62 7.66
CA LYS A 207 18.54 -23.52 6.45
C LYS A 207 18.12 -22.28 5.65
N PRO A 208 19.04 -21.57 4.98
CA PRO A 208 18.69 -20.39 4.18
C PRO A 208 17.58 -20.66 3.17
N SER A 209 17.56 -21.82 2.53
CA SER A 209 16.54 -22.19 1.55
C SER A 209 15.19 -22.57 2.14
N HIS A 210 15.01 -22.64 3.46
CA HIS A 210 13.84 -23.31 4.06
C HIS A 210 12.51 -22.72 3.59
N LEU A 211 12.30 -21.39 3.70
CA LEU A 211 11.05 -20.75 3.29
C LEU A 211 10.82 -20.83 1.78
N THR A 212 11.90 -20.86 0.98
CA THR A 212 11.79 -21.04 -0.48
C THR A 212 11.48 -22.49 -0.85
N ASP A 213 12.02 -23.46 -0.12
CA ASP A 213 11.81 -24.90 -0.34
C ASP A 213 10.36 -25.32 -0.06
N ILE A 214 9.69 -24.62 0.88
CA ILE A 214 8.25 -24.79 1.16
C ILE A 214 7.39 -23.79 0.38
N GLU A 215 7.94 -23.19 -0.68
CA GLU A 215 7.22 -22.38 -1.66
C GLU A 215 6.61 -21.07 -1.13
N CYS A 216 7.06 -20.54 0.01
CA CYS A 216 6.56 -19.25 0.55
C CYS A 216 6.81 -18.06 -0.38
N ASN A 217 7.81 -18.16 -1.26
CA ASN A 217 8.20 -17.10 -2.19
C ASN A 217 7.60 -17.27 -3.60
N GLN A 218 6.61 -18.14 -3.84
CA GLN A 218 6.10 -18.35 -5.21
C GLN A 218 5.19 -17.21 -5.70
N GLY A 219 4.43 -16.58 -4.80
CA GLY A 219 3.57 -15.45 -5.13
C GLY A 219 4.34 -14.14 -5.31
N GLN A 220 3.84 -13.26 -6.18
CA GLN A 220 4.23 -11.86 -6.22
C GLN A 220 3.07 -11.02 -6.76
N VAL A 221 2.72 -9.99 -6.00
CA VAL A 221 1.71 -9.00 -6.37
C VAL A 221 2.32 -7.62 -6.17
N LEU A 222 2.14 -6.74 -7.15
CA LEU A 222 2.41 -5.32 -7.02
C LEU A 222 1.10 -4.59 -6.75
N LEU A 223 1.08 -3.79 -5.69
CA LEU A 223 0.02 -2.85 -5.37
C LEU A 223 0.55 -1.43 -5.62
N CYS A 224 0.31 -0.92 -6.82
CA CYS A 224 0.72 0.41 -7.22
C CYS A 224 -0.31 1.43 -6.72
N HIS A 225 -0.21 1.78 -5.43
CA HIS A 225 -1.08 2.74 -4.78
C HIS A 225 -0.80 4.17 -5.22
N TYR A 226 -1.84 4.98 -5.30
CA TYR A 226 -1.77 6.42 -5.52
C TYR A 226 -2.73 7.12 -4.58
N TYR A 227 -2.23 8.14 -3.89
CA TYR A 227 -2.95 8.89 -2.86
C TYR A 227 -3.12 10.35 -3.34
N PRO A 228 -4.21 10.69 -4.04
CA PRO A 228 -4.44 12.05 -4.51
C PRO A 228 -4.53 13.04 -3.33
N PRO A 229 -4.19 14.32 -3.52
CA PRO A 229 -4.41 15.35 -2.50
C PRO A 229 -5.85 15.34 -1.98
N CYS A 230 -6.01 15.31 -0.66
CA CYS A 230 -7.31 15.29 -0.01
C CYS A 230 -7.68 16.71 0.49
N PRO A 231 -8.87 17.24 0.17
CA PRO A 231 -9.26 18.59 0.60
C PRO A 231 -9.58 18.68 2.10
N GLN A 232 -9.90 17.54 2.74
CA GLN A 232 -10.17 17.44 4.18
C GLN A 232 -9.45 16.20 4.73
N PRO A 233 -8.11 16.21 4.80
CA PRO A 233 -7.31 15.04 5.18
C PRO A 233 -7.63 14.55 6.59
N GLU A 234 -8.21 15.39 7.44
CA GLU A 234 -8.74 15.05 8.75
C GLU A 234 -10.00 14.20 8.76
N LEU A 235 -10.68 14.04 7.63
CA LEU A 235 -11.87 13.21 7.54
C LEU A 235 -11.62 11.89 6.80
N ALA A 236 -10.49 11.73 6.12
CA ALA A 236 -10.22 10.59 5.25
C ALA A 236 -8.95 9.85 5.66
N ILE A 237 -8.82 8.61 5.19
CA ILE A 237 -7.61 7.80 5.39
C ILE A 237 -7.15 7.22 4.05
N GLY A 238 -5.83 7.20 3.82
CA GLY A 238 -5.25 6.61 2.61
C GLY A 238 -5.37 5.09 2.58
N THR A 239 -5.13 4.44 3.72
CA THR A 239 -5.34 3.00 3.90
C THR A 239 -5.81 2.73 5.33
N SER A 240 -6.95 2.07 5.50
CA SER A 240 -7.48 1.63 6.79
C SER A 240 -6.47 0.78 7.56
N ARG A 241 -6.56 0.78 8.90
CA ARG A 241 -5.80 -0.12 9.77
C ARG A 241 -5.94 -1.57 9.32
N HIS A 242 -4.82 -2.26 9.12
CA HIS A 242 -4.78 -3.68 8.75
C HIS A 242 -3.43 -4.28 9.14
N SER A 243 -3.36 -5.62 9.10
CA SER A 243 -2.14 -6.40 8.95
C SER A 243 -2.07 -6.98 7.53
N ASP A 244 -0.87 -7.26 7.06
CA ASP A 244 -0.69 -7.87 5.74
C ASP A 244 -0.88 -9.39 5.83
N GLY A 245 -1.89 -9.92 5.14
CA GLY A 245 -2.20 -11.35 5.14
C GLY A 245 -1.19 -12.25 4.40
N GLY A 246 -0.07 -11.70 3.92
CA GLY A 246 0.98 -12.43 3.19
C GLY A 246 2.11 -12.94 4.09
N PHE A 247 3.26 -13.25 3.49
CA PHE A 247 4.49 -13.58 4.23
C PHE A 247 5.36 -12.35 4.50
N LEU A 248 5.55 -11.53 3.47
CA LEU A 248 6.50 -10.43 3.43
C LEU A 248 5.99 -9.36 2.47
N THR A 249 6.08 -8.11 2.88
CA THR A 249 5.84 -6.95 2.02
C THR A 249 7.14 -6.16 1.86
N ILE A 250 7.40 -5.69 0.64
CA ILE A 250 8.53 -4.81 0.30
C ILE A 250 7.93 -3.53 -0.29
N LEU A 251 8.01 -2.44 0.45
CA LEU A 251 7.40 -1.16 0.15
C LEU A 251 8.45 -0.15 -0.31
N LEU A 252 8.25 0.36 -1.53
CA LEU A 252 8.88 1.58 -2.01
C LEU A 252 7.91 2.75 -1.77
N GLN A 253 8.39 3.82 -1.15
CA GLN A 253 7.62 5.03 -0.89
C GLN A 253 8.26 6.24 -1.57
N ASP A 254 7.48 7.30 -1.75
CA ASP A 254 7.99 8.58 -2.23
C ASP A 254 8.62 9.39 -1.09
N GLU A 255 9.00 10.64 -1.38
CA GLU A 255 9.61 11.55 -0.40
C GLU A 255 8.58 12.21 0.54
N ILE A 256 7.28 12.03 0.30
CA ILE A 256 6.21 12.61 1.13
C ILE A 256 5.95 11.72 2.34
N GLY A 257 5.93 10.40 2.14
CA GLY A 257 5.69 9.41 3.19
C GLY A 257 4.20 9.24 3.50
N GLY A 258 3.85 9.16 4.79
CA GLY A 258 2.48 8.92 5.26
C GLY A 258 2.20 7.49 5.72
N LEU A 259 3.20 6.61 5.71
CA LEU A 259 3.12 5.33 6.41
C LEU A 259 3.16 5.57 7.92
N GLN A 260 2.20 4.97 8.61
CA GLN A 260 2.19 4.84 10.07
C GLN A 260 2.17 3.37 10.44
N ILE A 261 2.92 2.99 11.47
CA ILE A 261 2.93 1.64 12.04
C ILE A 261 2.43 1.67 13.48
N PHE A 262 1.81 0.59 13.93
CA PHE A 262 1.25 0.50 15.28
C PHE A 262 2.18 -0.31 16.19
N ILE A 263 2.83 0.35 17.14
CA ILE A 263 3.81 -0.24 18.06
C ILE A 263 3.51 0.28 19.48
N GLU A 264 3.53 -0.61 20.47
CA GLU A 264 3.30 -0.27 21.89
C GLU A 264 2.05 0.58 22.12
N ASP A 265 0.94 0.19 21.48
CA ASP A 265 -0.36 0.88 21.52
C ASP A 265 -0.37 2.30 20.93
N GLN A 266 0.63 2.66 20.13
CA GLN A 266 0.76 3.97 19.51
C GLN A 266 1.03 3.87 18.00
N TRP A 267 0.49 4.83 17.26
CA TRP A 267 0.85 5.03 15.85
C TRP A 267 2.14 5.83 15.75
N VAL A 268 3.10 5.32 14.99
CA VAL A 268 4.41 5.93 14.77
C VAL A 268 4.59 6.20 13.27
N ASP A 269 4.96 7.43 12.93
CA ASP A 269 5.29 7.81 11.56
C ASP A 269 6.60 7.17 11.11
N VAL A 270 6.61 6.59 9.90
CA VAL A 270 7.83 6.07 9.28
C VAL A 270 8.32 7.07 8.26
N ALA A 271 9.37 7.83 8.61
CA ALA A 271 9.96 8.81 7.72
C ALA A 271 10.49 8.16 6.42
N PRO A 272 10.31 8.79 5.24
CA PRO A 272 10.98 8.39 4.02
C PRO A 272 12.49 8.29 4.17
N THR A 273 13.11 7.32 3.49
CA THR A 273 14.57 7.16 3.45
C THR A 273 14.97 6.94 2.00
N PRO A 274 15.69 7.90 1.38
CA PRO A 274 16.10 7.79 -0.01
C PRO A 274 16.85 6.49 -0.29
N GLY A 275 16.48 5.81 -1.37
CA GLY A 275 17.15 4.56 -1.80
C GLY A 275 16.94 3.38 -0.85
N ALA A 276 15.93 3.41 0.03
CA ALA A 276 15.61 2.29 0.92
C ALA A 276 14.22 1.73 0.64
N PHE A 277 14.07 0.40 0.81
CA PHE A 277 12.76 -0.23 0.95
C PHE A 277 12.40 -0.37 2.42
N ILE A 278 11.11 -0.24 2.72
CA ILE A 278 10.56 -0.72 3.98
C ILE A 278 10.12 -2.17 3.78
N VAL A 279 10.44 -3.02 4.74
CA VAL A 279 10.06 -4.43 4.76
C VAL A 279 9.22 -4.69 6.00
N ASN A 280 8.11 -5.40 5.86
CA ASN A 280 7.30 -5.83 6.99
C ASN A 280 6.84 -7.28 6.91
N ILE A 281 6.68 -7.87 8.08
CA ILE A 281 6.33 -9.29 8.26
C ILE A 281 4.81 -9.44 8.20
N GLY A 282 4.35 -10.29 7.29
CA GLY A 282 2.93 -10.61 7.14
C GLY A 282 2.47 -11.77 8.03
N ASP A 283 1.16 -11.90 8.18
CA ASP A 283 0.49 -12.83 9.10
C ASP A 283 0.87 -14.29 8.85
N LEU A 284 1.08 -14.71 7.59
CA LEU A 284 1.48 -16.09 7.28
C LEU A 284 2.88 -16.42 7.79
N LEU A 285 3.81 -15.46 7.77
CA LEU A 285 5.14 -15.71 8.30
C LEU A 285 5.14 -15.71 9.83
N GLN A 286 4.22 -14.99 10.47
CA GLN A 286 4.08 -15.02 11.93
C GLN A 286 3.70 -16.42 12.46
N VAL A 287 3.04 -17.27 11.65
CA VAL A 287 2.72 -18.66 12.03
C VAL A 287 3.99 -19.48 12.31
N PHE A 288 5.11 -19.16 11.66
CA PHE A 288 6.39 -19.83 11.88
C PHE A 288 7.08 -19.43 13.19
N LYS A 289 6.51 -18.51 13.98
CA LYS A 289 7.03 -18.10 15.31
C LYS A 289 6.91 -19.19 16.40
N SER A 290 6.71 -20.46 16.03
CA SER A 290 6.51 -21.56 16.98
C SER A 290 7.57 -22.65 16.83
N CYS A 291 8.70 -22.47 17.55
CA CYS A 291 9.57 -23.52 18.12
C CYS A 291 10.46 -22.89 19.19
#